data_AF-A0A7J2LSF7-F1
#
_entry.id   AF-A0A7J2LSF7-F1
#
_cell.length_a   1.000
_cell.length_b   1.000
_cell.length_c   1.000
_cell.angle_alpha   90.00
_cell.angle_beta   90.00
_cell.angle_gamma   90.00
#
_symmetry.space_group_name_H-M   'P 1'
#
loop_
_entity.id
_entity.type
_entity.pdbx_description
1 polymer ?
#
loop_
_entity_poly.entity_id
_entity_poly.type
_entity_poly.pdbx_seq_one_letter_code
_entity_poly.pdbx_strand_id
1 'polypeptide(L)'
;MSDEENKTNIAKYLIEAFERRDEKKLREIRVVLWLNFLGPRSSFRELRLYEVSEDFSTFAIYGIRIEISAYTFLKNLVAIEIERGYFVNFDLIDDEIWNTFIKNVLNGQKPRVIMGESFKRNFGLPEVLSDLDIYVLQFRC
;
A
#
# COMPACT_ATOMS: atom_id res chain seq x y z
N MET A 1 -3.79 7.10 -28.25
CA MET A 1 -2.83 6.39 -27.37
C MET A 1 -3.53 5.13 -26.89
N SER A 2 -2.88 3.97 -26.97
CA SER A 2 -3.43 2.76 -26.36
C SER A 2 -3.34 2.84 -24.84
N ASP A 3 -4.21 2.13 -24.11
CA ASP A 3 -4.19 2.12 -22.64
C ASP A 3 -2.84 1.65 -22.07
N GLU A 4 -2.17 0.74 -22.77
CA GLU A 4 -0.82 0.24 -22.46
C GLU A 4 0.27 1.33 -22.54
N GLU A 5 0.21 2.16 -23.57
CA GLU A 5 1.16 3.26 -23.77
C GLU A 5 0.97 4.34 -22.69
N ASN A 6 -0.28 4.60 -22.31
CA ASN A 6 -0.59 5.52 -21.21
C ASN A 6 -0.08 5.00 -19.85
N LYS A 7 -0.35 3.72 -19.53
CA LYS A 7 0.16 3.09 -18.29
C LYS A 7 1.68 3.11 -18.22
N THR A 8 2.36 2.87 -19.34
CA THR A 8 3.82 2.89 -19.40
C THR A 8 4.39 4.28 -19.11
N ASN A 9 3.77 5.32 -19.67
CA ASN A 9 4.20 6.70 -19.42
C ASN A 9 3.93 7.13 -17.96
N ILE A 10 2.78 6.76 -17.40
CA ILE A 10 2.45 7.01 -15.99
C ILE A 10 3.44 6.29 -15.07
N ALA A 11 3.76 5.02 -15.36
CA ALA A 11 4.73 4.25 -14.58
C ALA A 11 6.09 4.94 -14.56
N LYS A 12 6.60 5.35 -15.72
CA LYS A 12 7.88 6.09 -15.83
C LYS A 12 7.87 7.39 -15.01
N TYR A 13 6.80 8.17 -15.12
CA TYR A 13 6.65 9.42 -14.37
C TYR A 13 6.67 9.19 -12.85
N LEU A 14 5.94 8.17 -12.38
CA LEU A 14 5.88 7.80 -10.97
C LEU A 14 7.24 7.33 -10.45
N ILE A 15 7.89 6.40 -11.16
CA ILE A 15 9.20 5.86 -10.80
C ILE A 15 10.21 7.00 -10.66
N GLU A 16 10.28 7.89 -11.66
CA GLU A 16 11.19 9.05 -11.63
C GLU A 16 10.92 9.96 -10.42
N ALA A 17 9.66 10.20 -10.08
CA ALA A 17 9.29 11.03 -8.94
C ALA A 17 9.69 10.39 -7.59
N PHE A 18 9.48 9.08 -7.44
CA PHE A 18 9.80 8.34 -6.21
C PHE A 18 11.30 8.15 -6.01
N GLU A 19 12.04 7.76 -7.05
CA GLU A 19 13.50 7.55 -6.98
C GLU A 19 14.25 8.84 -6.69
N ARG A 20 13.97 9.89 -7.48
CA ARG A 20 14.64 11.20 -7.32
C ARG A 20 14.17 11.95 -6.08
N ARG A 21 13.13 11.44 -5.41
CA ARG A 21 12.45 12.11 -4.31
C ARG A 21 12.08 13.54 -4.68
N ASP A 22 11.62 13.76 -5.92
CA ASP A 22 11.28 15.08 -6.44
C ASP A 22 10.06 15.61 -5.68
N GLU A 23 10.32 16.41 -4.64
CA GLU A 23 9.29 16.89 -3.73
C GLU A 23 8.16 17.62 -4.46
N LYS A 24 8.48 18.34 -5.55
CA LYS A 24 7.48 19.10 -6.28
C LYS A 24 6.50 18.15 -6.96
N LYS A 25 7.01 17.19 -7.72
CA LYS A 25 6.19 16.14 -8.36
C LYS A 25 5.42 15.32 -7.32
N LEU A 26 6.09 14.91 -6.24
CA LEU A 26 5.49 14.09 -5.18
C LEU A 26 4.36 14.79 -4.41
N ARG A 27 4.34 16.12 -4.35
CA ARG A 27 3.25 16.88 -3.71
C ARG A 27 2.01 16.96 -4.60
N GLU A 28 2.18 16.88 -5.91
CA GLU A 28 1.09 16.91 -6.90
C GLU A 28 0.42 15.54 -7.04
N ILE A 29 1.20 14.45 -6.96
CA ILE A 29 0.69 13.07 -7.03
C ILE A 29 -0.11 12.72 -5.77
N ARG A 30 -1.29 12.11 -5.95
CA ARG A 30 -2.10 11.54 -4.86
C ARG A 30 -2.01 10.02 -4.83
N VAL A 31 -1.75 9.47 -3.65
CA VAL A 31 -1.78 8.03 -3.37
C VAL A 31 -3.08 7.73 -2.66
N VAL A 32 -3.87 6.83 -3.23
CA VAL A 32 -5.13 6.39 -2.64
C VAL A 32 -4.88 5.11 -1.87
N LEU A 33 -5.14 5.16 -0.56
CA LEU A 33 -4.94 4.02 0.34
C LEU A 33 -6.28 3.47 0.79
N TRP A 34 -6.31 2.16 1.04
CA TRP A 34 -7.39 1.48 1.76
C TRP A 34 -6.84 0.91 3.07
N LEU A 35 -7.42 1.37 4.18
CA LEU A 35 -7.03 0.97 5.52
C LEU A 35 -8.03 -0.08 6.01
N ASN A 36 -7.57 -1.31 6.21
CA ASN A 36 -8.35 -2.41 6.74
C ASN A 36 -8.07 -2.59 8.23
N PHE A 37 -9.08 -2.38 9.06
CA PHE A 37 -9.02 -2.66 10.50
C PHE A 37 -9.39 -4.12 10.72
N LEU A 38 -8.42 -4.89 11.20
CA LEU A 38 -8.56 -6.32 11.41
C LEU A 38 -9.12 -6.57 12.82
N GLY A 39 -10.04 -7.53 12.89
CA GLY A 39 -10.64 -7.92 14.15
C GLY A 39 -9.68 -8.64 15.09
N PRO A 40 -10.08 -8.83 16.37
CA PRO A 40 -9.32 -9.66 17.29
C PRO A 40 -9.11 -11.06 16.71
N ARG A 41 -7.84 -11.50 16.64
CA ARG A 41 -7.48 -12.82 16.12
C ARG A 41 -8.15 -13.97 16.89
N SER A 42 -8.54 -13.76 18.16
CA SER A 42 -9.28 -14.74 18.96
C SER A 42 -10.64 -15.08 18.35
N SER A 43 -11.41 -14.08 17.93
CA SER A 43 -12.68 -14.25 17.22
C SER A 43 -12.48 -14.94 15.86
N PHE A 44 -11.33 -14.69 15.20
CA PHE A 44 -10.98 -15.35 13.94
C PHE A 44 -10.60 -16.83 14.12
N ARG A 45 -9.94 -17.19 15.24
CA ARG A 45 -9.57 -18.58 15.54
C ARG A 45 -10.81 -19.45 15.76
N GLU A 46 -11.85 -18.90 16.39
CA GLU A 46 -13.15 -19.55 16.54
C GLU A 46 -13.84 -19.69 15.18
N LEU A 47 -13.94 -18.62 14.37
CA LEU A 47 -14.52 -18.69 13.02
C LEU A 47 -13.81 -19.70 12.11
N ARG A 48 -12.47 -19.77 12.16
CA ARG A 48 -11.65 -20.72 11.37
C ARG A 48 -11.89 -22.19 11.72
N LEU A 49 -12.31 -22.48 12.96
CA LEU A 49 -12.66 -23.83 13.39
C LEU A 49 -14.02 -24.30 12.85
N TYR A 50 -14.92 -23.37 12.49
CA TYR A 50 -16.29 -23.70 12.10
C TYR A 50 -16.56 -23.58 10.60
N GLU A 51 -15.93 -22.67 9.83
CA GLU A 51 -16.43 -22.34 8.47
C GLU A 51 -15.40 -22.01 7.36
N VAL A 52 -14.09 -22.20 7.55
CA VAL A 52 -13.13 -21.47 6.68
C VAL A 52 -12.20 -22.38 5.86
N SER A 53 -12.32 -22.33 4.53
CA SER A 53 -11.38 -22.93 3.56
C SER A 53 -9.99 -22.32 3.67
N GLU A 54 -8.94 -23.05 3.24
CA GLU A 54 -7.54 -22.60 3.32
C GLU A 54 -7.26 -21.26 2.61
N ASP A 55 -8.12 -20.86 1.67
CA ASP A 55 -7.96 -19.67 0.83
C ASP A 55 -8.58 -18.37 1.38
N PHE A 56 -9.08 -18.37 2.61
CA PHE A 56 -9.86 -17.24 3.11
C PHE A 56 -9.01 -15.97 3.30
N SER A 57 -9.40 -14.92 2.58
CA SER A 57 -8.85 -13.58 2.65
C SER A 57 -9.25 -12.90 3.97
N THR A 58 -8.32 -12.14 4.55
CA THR A 58 -8.41 -11.52 5.86
C THR A 58 -9.76 -10.82 6.11
N PHE A 59 -10.43 -11.14 7.22
CA PHE A 59 -11.70 -10.51 7.62
C PHE A 59 -11.44 -9.12 8.20
N ALA A 60 -11.64 -8.07 7.39
CA ALA A 60 -11.63 -6.69 7.87
C ALA A 60 -13.00 -6.36 8.48
N ILE A 61 -13.01 -5.89 9.74
CA ILE A 61 -14.26 -5.46 10.39
C ILE A 61 -14.70 -4.10 9.84
N TYR A 62 -13.73 -3.20 9.62
CA TYR A 62 -13.96 -1.87 9.06
C TYR A 62 -12.89 -1.53 8.02
N GLY A 63 -13.26 -0.74 7.02
CA GLY A 63 -12.37 -0.29 5.95
C GLY A 63 -12.57 1.20 5.69
N ILE A 64 -11.48 1.96 5.56
CA ILE A 64 -11.54 3.40 5.24
C ILE A 64 -10.66 3.68 4.02
N ARG A 65 -11.20 4.42 3.05
CA ARG A 65 -10.42 4.98 1.94
C ARG A 65 -9.88 6.35 2.32
N ILE A 66 -8.57 6.54 2.20
CA ILE A 66 -7.93 7.85 2.36
C ILE A 66 -7.13 8.22 1.13
N GLU A 67 -6.86 9.50 0.97
CA GLU A 67 -6.08 10.05 -0.13
C GLU A 67 -5.02 10.99 0.45
N ILE A 68 -3.75 10.69 0.19
CA ILE A 68 -2.60 11.46 0.69
C ILE A 68 -1.69 11.86 -0.47
N SER A 69 -0.83 12.86 -0.30
CA SER A 69 0.20 13.14 -1.31
C SER A 69 1.25 12.02 -1.33
N ALA A 70 1.87 11.79 -2.49
CA ALA A 70 2.99 10.85 -2.61
C ALA A 70 4.18 11.27 -1.73
N TYR A 71 4.35 12.57 -1.49
CA TYR A 71 5.34 13.09 -0.54
C TYR A 71 5.06 12.60 0.90
N THR A 72 3.82 12.72 1.37
CA THR A 72 3.43 12.23 2.70
C THR A 72 3.52 10.72 2.79
N PHE A 73 3.12 10.02 1.73
CA PHE A 73 3.26 8.57 1.62
C PHE A 73 4.73 8.15 1.80
N LEU A 74 5.61 8.70 0.96
CA LEU A 74 7.03 8.36 0.94
C LEU A 74 7.72 8.64 2.28
N LYS A 75 7.44 9.80 2.89
CA LYS A 75 8.02 10.19 4.18
C LYS A 75 7.64 9.25 5.34
N ASN A 76 6.51 8.56 5.23
CA ASN A 76 6.01 7.66 6.28
C ASN A 76 6.10 6.18 5.89
N LEU A 77 6.65 5.86 4.72
CA LEU A 77 6.74 4.49 4.22
C LEU A 77 7.86 3.74 4.96
N VAL A 78 7.56 2.54 5.45
CA VAL A 78 8.53 1.66 6.12
C VAL A 78 8.86 0.46 5.25
N ALA A 79 7.85 -0.11 4.56
CA ALA A 79 8.06 -1.23 3.65
C ALA A 79 6.94 -1.30 2.62
N ILE A 80 7.25 -1.92 1.47
CA ILE A 80 6.28 -2.21 0.40
C ILE A 80 6.19 -3.72 0.18
N GLU A 81 5.00 -4.21 -0.17
CA GLU A 81 4.79 -5.58 -0.62
C GLU A 81 5.05 -5.67 -2.14
N ILE A 82 6.00 -6.51 -2.56
CA ILE A 82 6.25 -6.77 -3.98
C ILE A 82 5.61 -8.08 -4.45
N GLU A 83 5.44 -9.04 -3.53
CA GLU A 83 4.75 -10.31 -3.73
C GLU A 83 3.95 -10.65 -2.48
N ARG A 84 2.94 -11.52 -2.58
CA ARG A 84 2.02 -11.82 -1.47
C ARG A 84 2.78 -12.29 -0.23
N GLY A 85 2.79 -11.46 0.81
CA GLY A 85 3.47 -11.72 2.08
C GLY A 85 4.96 -11.37 2.11
N TYR A 86 5.55 -10.94 0.99
CA TYR A 86 6.94 -10.55 0.90
C TYR A 86 7.09 -9.03 0.86
N PHE A 87 7.69 -8.49 1.92
CA PHE A 87 7.87 -7.06 2.13
C PHE A 87 9.34 -6.66 2.02
N VAL A 88 9.62 -5.57 1.29
CA VAL A 88 10.94 -4.95 1.19
C VAL A 88 10.96 -3.69 2.03
N ASN A 89 11.96 -3.58 2.91
CA ASN A 89 12.18 -2.39 3.74
C ASN A 89 12.51 -1.18 2.86
N PHE A 90 11.97 -0.01 3.21
CA PHE A 90 12.18 1.25 2.51
C PHE A 90 13.65 1.58 2.20
N ASP A 91 14.57 1.28 3.13
CA ASP A 91 16.00 1.56 2.97
C ASP A 91 16.68 0.66 1.91
N LEU A 92 16.01 -0.41 1.48
CA LEU A 92 16.50 -1.39 0.50
C LEU A 92 15.76 -1.31 -0.84
N ILE A 93 14.85 -0.36 -1.01
CA ILE A 93 14.09 -0.21 -2.26
C ILE A 93 14.98 0.42 -3.32
N ASP A 94 15.20 -0.30 -4.42
CA ASP A 94 15.83 0.17 -5.64
C ASP A 94 14.82 0.39 -6.78
N ASP A 95 15.33 0.76 -7.95
CA ASP A 95 14.57 1.07 -9.16
C ASP A 95 13.70 -0.12 -9.62
N GLU A 96 14.22 -1.35 -9.50
CA GLU A 96 13.51 -2.56 -9.91
C GLU A 96 12.33 -2.85 -8.98
N ILE A 97 12.54 -2.67 -7.68
CA ILE A 97 11.51 -2.84 -6.65
C ILE A 97 10.42 -1.77 -6.81
N TRP A 98 10.78 -0.49 -7.03
CA TRP A 98 9.79 0.56 -7.31
C TRP A 98 8.97 0.27 -8.55
N ASN A 99 9.63 -0.14 -9.64
CA ASN A 99 8.98 -0.49 -10.89
C ASN A 99 7.96 -1.63 -10.70
N THR A 100 8.36 -2.67 -9.97
CA THR A 100 7.50 -3.82 -9.66
C THR A 100 6.27 -3.38 -8.85
N PHE A 101 6.48 -2.65 -7.76
CA PHE A 101 5.40 -2.15 -6.91
C PHE A 101 4.42 -1.25 -7.67
N ILE A 102 4.92 -0.27 -8.42
CA ILE A 102 4.09 0.66 -9.19
C ILE A 102 3.29 -0.08 -10.27
N LYS A 103 3.91 -1.04 -10.98
CA LYS A 103 3.20 -1.89 -11.95
C LYS A 103 2.10 -2.70 -11.29
N ASN A 104 2.34 -3.28 -10.12
CA ASN A 104 1.32 -4.04 -9.38
C ASN A 104 0.12 -3.15 -9.04
N VAL A 105 0.35 -1.91 -8.61
CA VAL A 105 -0.73 -0.92 -8.38
C VAL A 105 -1.48 -0.60 -9.69
N LEU A 106 -0.76 -0.28 -10.77
CA LEU A 106 -1.37 0.08 -12.06
C LEU A 106 -2.13 -1.07 -12.73
N ASN A 107 -1.78 -2.32 -12.39
CA ASN A 107 -2.48 -3.53 -12.80
C ASN A 107 -3.61 -3.94 -11.85
N GLY A 108 -3.90 -3.15 -10.81
CA GLY A 108 -5.02 -3.37 -9.91
C GLY A 108 -4.79 -4.47 -8.87
N GLN A 109 -3.55 -4.93 -8.67
CA GLN A 109 -3.21 -5.99 -7.72
C GLN A 109 -3.25 -5.53 -6.26
N LYS A 110 -3.25 -4.21 -6.01
CA LYS A 110 -3.39 -3.59 -4.68
C LYS A 110 -2.35 -4.12 -3.67
N PRO A 111 -1.05 -3.90 -3.89
CA PRO A 111 -0.02 -4.33 -2.93
C PRO A 111 -0.19 -3.63 -1.58
N ARG A 112 0.22 -4.30 -0.49
CA ARG A 112 0.25 -3.74 0.85
C ARG A 112 1.48 -2.87 1.10
N VAL A 113 1.37 -2.02 2.11
CA VAL A 113 2.47 -1.21 2.62
C VAL A 113 2.45 -1.19 4.14
N ILE A 114 3.62 -1.00 4.72
CA ILE A 114 3.75 -0.73 6.16
C ILE A 114 4.08 0.76 6.30
N MET A 115 3.24 1.46 7.05
CA MET A 115 3.44 2.88 7.38
C MET A 115 4.00 3.01 8.79
N GLY A 116 4.84 4.02 8.98
CA GLY A 116 5.50 4.31 10.26
C GLY A 116 4.53 4.73 11.36
N GLU A 117 5.02 4.70 12.60
CA GLU A 117 4.22 5.04 13.78
C GLU A 117 3.67 6.46 13.75
N SER A 118 4.43 7.42 13.22
CA SER A 118 3.99 8.82 13.08
C SER A 118 2.72 8.95 12.24
N PHE A 119 2.64 8.19 11.14
CA PHE A 119 1.47 8.14 10.29
C PHE A 119 0.28 7.55 11.05
N LYS A 120 0.49 6.41 11.70
CA LYS A 120 -0.56 5.74 12.48
C LYS A 120 -1.13 6.67 13.55
N ARG A 121 -0.27 7.33 14.33
CA ARG A 121 -0.68 8.28 15.38
C ARG A 121 -1.45 9.48 14.80
N ASN A 122 -0.98 10.07 13.72
CA ASN A 122 -1.64 11.23 13.09
C ASN A 122 -3.04 10.91 12.55
N PHE A 123 -3.28 9.66 12.14
CA PHE A 123 -4.56 9.20 11.61
C PHE A 123 -5.39 8.38 12.63
N GLY A 124 -4.94 8.27 13.88
CA GLY A 124 -5.62 7.49 14.93
C GLY A 124 -5.73 6.00 14.62
N LEU A 125 -4.75 5.44 13.91
CA LEU A 125 -4.73 4.04 13.47
C LEU A 125 -4.09 3.13 14.53
N PRO A 126 -4.44 1.82 14.55
CA PRO A 126 -3.80 0.84 15.42
C PRO A 126 -2.28 0.82 15.24
N GLU A 127 -1.55 0.77 16.35
CA GLU A 127 -0.09 0.69 16.33
C GLU A 127 0.40 -0.70 15.93
N VAL A 128 -0.34 -1.73 16.34
CA VAL A 128 -0.02 -3.15 16.10
C VAL A 128 -0.26 -3.52 14.64
N LEU A 129 0.76 -4.07 13.98
CA LEU A 129 0.67 -4.48 12.56
C LEU A 129 -0.36 -5.59 12.31
N SER A 130 -0.64 -6.44 13.30
CA SER A 130 -1.64 -7.51 13.15
C SER A 130 -3.08 -7.02 13.04
N ASP A 131 -3.32 -5.75 13.35
CA ASP A 131 -4.65 -5.17 13.50
C ASP A 131 -4.97 -4.21 12.34
N LEU A 132 -4.03 -4.01 11.42
CA LEU A 132 -4.12 -3.06 10.33
C LEU A 132 -3.39 -3.56 9.09
N ASP A 133 -4.12 -3.71 7.98
CA ASP A 133 -3.54 -3.83 6.64
C ASP A 133 -3.77 -2.52 5.88
N ILE A 134 -2.74 -2.01 5.19
CA ILE A 134 -2.83 -0.81 4.35
C ILE A 134 -2.51 -1.21 2.91
N TYR A 135 -3.46 -0.99 2.01
CA TYR A 135 -3.31 -1.30 0.58
C TYR A 135 -3.19 -0.03 -0.24
N VAL A 136 -2.34 -0.05 -1.27
CA VAL A 136 -2.30 1.03 -2.28
C VAL A 136 -3.25 0.68 -3.41
N LEU A 137 -4.32 1.46 -3.56
CA LEU A 137 -5.34 1.21 -4.57
C LEU A 137 -4.98 1.79 -5.94
N GLN A 138 -4.47 3.01 -5.97
CA GLN A 138 -4.15 3.74 -7.20
C GLN A 138 -3.29 4.97 -6.91
N PHE A 139 -2.58 5.41 -7.95
CA PHE A 139 -1.97 6.74 -8.03
C PHE A 139 -2.84 7.64 -8.91
N ARG A 140 -3.01 8.91 -8.51
CA ARG A 140 -3.62 9.95 -9.34
C ARG A 140 -2.55 11.00 -9.63
N CYS A 141 -2.25 11.15 -10.91
CA CYS A 141 -1.24 12.06 -11.45
C CYS A 141 -1.95 13.11 -12.29
#